data_AF-B8CG54-F1
#
_entry.id   AF-B8CG54-F1
#
_cell.length_a   1.000
_cell.length_b   1.000
_cell.length_c   1.000
_cell.angle_alpha   90.00
_cell.angle_beta   90.00
_cell.angle_gamma   90.00
#
_symmetry.space_group_name_H-M   'P 1'
#
loop_
_entity.id
_entity.type
_entity.pdbx_description
1 polymer ?
#
loop_
_entity_poly.entity_id
_entity_poly.type
_entity_poly.pdbx_seq_one_letter_code
_entity_poly.pdbx_strand_id
1 'polypeptide(L)'
;ERLSQILFVYAREHPEIGYRQGMHEILSYVLLVLEMDLLQQATEDEKKRLMTESLSPMGMSRFGSEGKHLLHDAFNIFECIMMALAPAYDAIPVGDETTATLMEAAKIERGESPMEQMTSSIVSKIRYVARDEALFSHVLYMPVPPQLYFAKWVRLMFGREMAGGMKDVMRLWDAFFDLAWAASALDNQTEVSTSMALMNPDPNEGIGYLMNYPPVEDIGLLV
;
A
#
# COMPACT_ATOMS: atom_id res chain seq x y z
N GLU A 1 -10.37 -5.85 -17.24
CA GLU A 1 -9.77 -5.21 -18.43
C GLU A 1 -9.05 -3.89 -18.12
N ARG A 2 -9.68 -2.92 -17.44
CA ARG A 2 -9.02 -1.65 -17.06
C ARG A 2 -7.76 -1.82 -16.20
N LEU A 3 -7.86 -2.65 -15.15
CA LEU A 3 -6.74 -3.00 -14.28
C LEU A 3 -5.55 -3.54 -15.08
N SER A 4 -5.79 -4.52 -15.95
CA SER A 4 -4.73 -5.14 -16.76
C SER A 4 -4.07 -4.16 -17.72
N GLN A 5 -4.80 -3.17 -18.26
CA GLN A 5 -4.24 -2.17 -19.16
C GLN A 5 -3.26 -1.25 -18.41
N ILE A 6 -3.69 -0.68 -17.28
CA ILE A 6 -2.86 0.21 -16.47
C ILE A 6 -1.63 -0.55 -15.94
N LEU A 7 -1.82 -1.75 -15.37
CA LEU A 7 -0.71 -2.56 -14.85
C LEU A 7 0.28 -2.97 -15.94
N PHE A 8 -0.19 -3.24 -17.15
CA PHE A 8 0.67 -3.55 -18.29
C PHE A 8 1.49 -2.34 -18.72
N VAL A 9 0.89 -1.14 -18.78
CA VAL A 9 1.62 0.10 -19.08
C VAL A 9 2.66 0.36 -18.01
N TYR A 10 2.27 0.31 -16.73
CA TYR A 10 3.18 0.52 -15.60
C TYR A 10 4.37 -0.44 -15.64
N ALA A 11 4.14 -1.74 -15.84
CA ALA A 11 5.21 -2.74 -15.90
C ALA A 11 6.17 -2.53 -17.09
N ARG A 12 5.73 -1.85 -18.15
CA ARG A 12 6.57 -1.50 -19.29
C ARG A 12 7.37 -0.22 -19.08
N GLU A 13 6.81 0.75 -18.37
CA GLU A 13 7.48 2.01 -18.06
C GLU A 13 8.48 1.86 -16.90
N HIS A 14 8.23 0.91 -15.99
CA HIS A 14 9.08 0.59 -14.84
C HIS A 14 9.63 -0.85 -14.89
N PRO A 15 10.51 -1.19 -15.84
CA PRO A 15 11.05 -2.54 -15.99
C PRO A 15 11.86 -3.02 -14.76
N GLU A 16 12.36 -2.09 -13.93
CA GLU A 16 13.11 -2.36 -12.71
C GLU A 16 12.26 -3.03 -11.62
N ILE A 17 11.00 -2.62 -11.46
CA ILE A 17 10.07 -3.24 -10.51
C ILE A 17 9.18 -4.26 -11.22
N GLY A 18 8.68 -3.90 -12.41
CA GLY A 18 7.70 -4.64 -13.18
C GLY A 18 6.36 -4.77 -12.45
N TYR A 19 5.50 -5.66 -12.94
CA TYR A 19 4.28 -6.03 -12.23
C TYR A 19 4.60 -7.02 -11.10
N ARG A 20 4.12 -6.73 -9.88
CA ARG A 20 4.20 -7.62 -8.72
C ARG A 20 2.80 -7.95 -8.20
N GLN A 21 2.64 -9.15 -7.66
CA GLN A 21 1.39 -9.55 -7.02
C GLN A 21 1.07 -8.60 -5.86
N GLY A 22 -0.19 -8.14 -5.78
CA GLY A 22 -0.64 -7.13 -4.82
C GLY A 22 -0.87 -5.75 -5.45
N MET A 23 -0.12 -5.39 -6.50
CA MET A 23 -0.28 -4.09 -7.18
C MET A 23 -1.71 -3.89 -7.74
N HIS A 24 -2.34 -4.97 -8.20
CA HIS A 24 -3.70 -4.93 -8.70
C HIS A 24 -4.73 -4.61 -7.60
N GLU A 25 -4.46 -4.94 -6.34
CA GLU A 25 -5.34 -4.59 -5.21
C GLU A 25 -5.30 -3.09 -4.97
N ILE A 26 -4.09 -2.51 -4.93
CA ILE A 26 -3.92 -1.06 -4.79
C ILE A 26 -4.64 -0.32 -5.91
N LEU A 27 -4.40 -0.72 -7.16
CA LEU A 27 -5.04 -0.10 -8.31
C LEU A 27 -6.56 -0.27 -8.31
N SER A 28 -7.07 -1.40 -7.79
CA SER A 28 -8.51 -1.62 -7.67
C SER A 28 -9.16 -0.61 -6.73
N TYR A 29 -8.53 -0.30 -5.60
CA TYR A 29 -9.00 0.73 -4.69
C TYR A 29 -8.97 2.12 -5.33
N VAL A 30 -7.87 2.48 -6.00
CA VAL A 30 -7.75 3.78 -6.70
C VAL A 30 -8.86 3.95 -7.75
N LEU A 31 -9.06 2.94 -8.61
CA LEU A 31 -10.11 2.99 -9.62
C LEU A 31 -11.50 3.09 -9.00
N LEU A 32 -11.75 2.39 -7.89
CA LEU A 32 -13.03 2.39 -7.22
C LEU A 32 -13.35 3.76 -6.61
N VAL A 33 -12.38 4.41 -5.94
CA VAL A 33 -12.56 5.77 -5.41
C VAL A 33 -12.86 6.75 -6.53
N LEU A 34 -12.08 6.73 -7.61
CA LEU A 34 -12.30 7.62 -8.75
C LEU A 34 -13.66 7.38 -9.41
N GLU A 35 -14.10 6.12 -9.55
CA GLU A 35 -15.45 5.80 -10.04
C GLU A 35 -16.55 6.31 -9.08
N MET A 36 -16.33 6.23 -7.77
CA MET A 36 -17.26 6.76 -6.77
C MET A 36 -17.37 8.28 -6.84
N ASP A 37 -16.26 8.99 -7.03
CA ASP A 37 -16.25 10.46 -7.16
C ASP A 37 -16.98 10.92 -8.41
N LEU A 38 -16.75 10.25 -9.54
CA LEU A 38 -17.51 10.52 -10.77
C LEU A 38 -19.01 10.26 -10.58
N LEU A 39 -19.38 9.17 -9.90
CA LEU A 39 -20.77 8.86 -9.60
C LEU A 39 -21.42 9.90 -8.68
N GLN A 40 -20.69 10.48 -7.73
CA GLN A 40 -21.21 11.54 -6.86
C GLN A 40 -21.50 12.84 -7.64
N GLN A 41 -20.67 13.16 -8.62
CA GLN A 41 -20.79 14.34 -9.46
C GLN A 41 -21.86 14.19 -10.57
N ALA A 42 -22.21 12.95 -10.92
CA ALA A 42 -23.23 12.66 -11.93
C ALA A 42 -24.63 13.13 -11.52
N THR A 43 -25.42 13.56 -12.50
CA THR A 43 -26.83 13.91 -12.32
C THR A 43 -27.67 12.68 -11.95
N GLU A 44 -28.84 12.88 -11.32
CA GLU A 44 -29.73 11.78 -10.96
C GLU A 44 -30.21 10.96 -12.17
N ASP A 45 -30.33 11.58 -13.35
CA ASP A 45 -30.68 10.90 -14.59
C ASP A 45 -29.51 10.05 -15.11
N GLU A 46 -28.26 10.49 -14.96
CA GLU A 46 -27.06 9.72 -15.28
C GLU A 46 -26.86 8.56 -14.30
N LYS A 47 -27.05 8.78 -12.99
CA LYS A 47 -27.01 7.73 -11.97
C LYS A 47 -28.02 6.62 -12.27
N LYS A 48 -29.25 6.97 -12.65
CA LYS A 48 -30.29 5.99 -13.04
C LYS A 48 -29.89 5.20 -14.28
N ARG A 49 -29.30 5.84 -15.29
CA ARG A 49 -28.78 5.15 -16.49
C ARG A 49 -27.67 4.16 -16.11
N LEU A 50 -26.72 4.61 -15.29
CA LEU A 50 -25.58 3.81 -14.82
C LEU A 50 -26.02 2.61 -13.96
N MET A 51 -27.04 2.77 -13.11
CA MET A 51 -27.61 1.66 -12.30
C MET A 51 -28.40 0.66 -13.16
N THR A 52 -29.10 1.12 -14.20
CA THR A 52 -29.92 0.26 -15.07
C THR A 52 -29.05 -0.56 -16.04
N GLU A 53 -27.92 -0.01 -16.50
CA GLU A 53 -26.98 -0.69 -17.41
C GLU A 53 -25.98 -1.63 -16.70
N SER A 54 -25.91 -1.60 -15.37
CA SER A 54 -25.04 -2.46 -14.55
C SER A 54 -25.33 -3.97 -14.66
N LEU A 55 -26.42 -4.35 -15.33
CA LEU A 55 -26.79 -5.75 -15.63
C LEU A 55 -26.19 -6.27 -16.96
N SER A 56 -25.49 -5.43 -17.72
CA SER A 56 -24.86 -5.85 -18.99
C SER A 56 -23.35 -6.12 -18.81
N PRO A 57 -22.81 -7.26 -19.31
CA PRO A 57 -21.38 -7.60 -19.18
C PRO A 57 -20.42 -6.67 -19.96
N MET A 58 -20.96 -5.67 -20.66
CA MET A 58 -20.23 -4.82 -21.61
C MET A 58 -20.07 -3.39 -21.08
N GLY A 59 -19.69 -3.26 -19.80
CA GLY A 59 -19.40 -2.00 -19.10
C GLY A 59 -18.17 -1.21 -19.62
N MET A 60 -17.78 -1.44 -20.88
CA MET A 60 -16.64 -0.82 -21.55
C MET A 60 -16.80 0.69 -21.76
N SER A 61 -18.05 1.19 -21.83
CA SER A 61 -18.37 2.56 -22.24
C SER A 61 -19.01 3.42 -21.13
N ARG A 62 -18.68 3.16 -19.85
CA ARG A 62 -19.35 3.80 -18.69
C ARG A 62 -19.17 5.33 -18.59
N PHE A 63 -18.23 5.95 -19.31
CA PHE A 63 -17.92 7.39 -19.14
C PHE A 63 -17.49 8.14 -20.42
N GLY A 64 -17.62 7.57 -21.62
CA GLY A 64 -17.23 8.27 -22.86
C GLY A 64 -15.81 8.87 -22.82
N SER A 65 -15.67 10.19 -23.07
CA SER A 65 -14.38 10.91 -22.95
C SER A 65 -13.85 10.97 -21.52
N GLU A 66 -14.72 11.06 -20.52
CA GLU A 66 -14.33 11.09 -19.10
C GLU A 66 -13.72 9.76 -18.65
N GLY A 67 -14.15 8.65 -19.26
CA GLY A 67 -13.56 7.34 -19.00
C GLY A 67 -12.11 7.22 -19.48
N LYS A 68 -11.68 8.04 -20.44
CA LYS A 68 -10.28 8.13 -20.85
C LYS A 68 -9.46 8.87 -19.81
N HIS A 69 -9.96 10.01 -19.33
CA HIS A 69 -9.30 10.77 -18.27
C HIS A 69 -9.19 9.95 -16.98
N LEU A 70 -10.24 9.21 -16.62
CA LEU A 70 -10.25 8.30 -15.47
C LEU A 70 -9.06 7.33 -15.46
N LEU A 71 -8.75 6.71 -16.61
CA LEU A 71 -7.62 5.76 -16.68
C LEU A 71 -6.27 6.46 -16.55
N HIS A 72 -6.14 7.66 -17.10
CA HIS A 72 -4.92 8.47 -16.96
C HIS A 72 -4.72 8.95 -15.53
N ASP A 73 -5.78 9.44 -14.88
CA ASP A 73 -5.73 9.89 -13.47
C ASP A 73 -5.43 8.71 -12.54
N ALA A 74 -6.08 7.56 -12.79
CA ALA A 74 -5.80 6.33 -12.06
C ALA A 74 -4.35 5.85 -12.24
N PHE A 75 -3.81 5.95 -13.46
CA PHE A 75 -2.41 5.62 -13.72
C PHE A 75 -1.47 6.54 -12.94
N ASN A 76 -1.65 7.85 -13.01
CA ASN A 76 -0.77 8.83 -12.34
C ASN A 76 -0.79 8.67 -10.81
N ILE A 77 -1.98 8.51 -10.22
CA ILE A 77 -2.12 8.28 -8.77
C ILE A 77 -1.46 6.95 -8.39
N PHE A 78 -1.72 5.90 -9.15
CA PHE A 78 -1.12 4.58 -8.93
C PHE A 78 0.41 4.61 -9.03
N GLU A 79 0.95 5.28 -10.05
CA GLU A 79 2.40 5.46 -10.24
C GLU A 79 3.02 6.16 -9.04
N CYS A 80 2.44 7.27 -8.58
CA CYS A 80 2.90 7.99 -7.38
C CYS A 80 2.92 7.09 -6.13
N ILE A 81 1.88 6.28 -5.93
CA ILE A 81 1.84 5.31 -4.83
C ILE A 81 2.95 4.27 -5.00
N MET A 82 3.11 3.70 -6.20
CA MET A 82 4.13 2.68 -6.45
C MET A 82 5.56 3.22 -6.29
N MET A 83 5.83 4.47 -6.64
CA MET A 83 7.12 5.12 -6.39
C MET A 83 7.44 5.16 -4.89
N ALA A 84 6.47 5.52 -4.05
CA ALA A 84 6.64 5.52 -2.60
C ALA A 84 6.80 4.10 -2.02
N LEU A 85 6.11 3.11 -2.59
CA LEU A 85 6.16 1.72 -2.16
C LEU A 85 7.31 0.91 -2.79
N ALA A 86 8.06 1.48 -3.73
CA ALA A 86 9.12 0.79 -4.47
C ALA A 86 10.10 0.02 -3.57
N PRO A 87 10.59 0.57 -2.43
CA PRO A 87 11.46 -0.18 -1.53
C PRO A 87 10.82 -1.46 -0.99
N ALA A 88 9.50 -1.44 -0.75
CA ALA A 88 8.77 -2.62 -0.28
C ALA A 88 8.64 -3.67 -1.38
N TYR A 89 8.55 -3.28 -2.65
CA TYR A 89 8.44 -4.20 -3.79
C TYR A 89 9.78 -4.77 -4.27
N ASP A 90 10.90 -4.12 -3.98
CA ASP A 90 12.25 -4.58 -4.33
C ASP A 90 12.67 -5.84 -3.55
N ALA A 91 12.10 -6.06 -2.36
CA ALA A 91 12.52 -7.11 -1.43
C ALA A 91 12.23 -8.57 -1.84
N ILE A 92 11.67 -8.86 -3.03
CA ILE A 92 11.45 -10.26 -3.47
C ILE A 92 11.68 -10.42 -4.98
N PRO A 93 12.74 -11.14 -5.40
CA PRO A 93 12.74 -11.81 -6.68
C PRO A 93 11.79 -13.01 -6.58
N VAL A 94 10.67 -12.95 -7.29
CA VAL A 94 9.92 -14.15 -7.65
C VAL A 94 10.76 -14.88 -8.71
N GLY A 95 11.47 -15.94 -8.33
CA GLY A 95 12.04 -16.90 -9.28
C GLY A 95 13.42 -17.47 -8.92
N ASP A 96 13.43 -18.80 -8.71
CA ASP A 96 14.56 -19.74 -8.62
C ASP A 96 15.59 -19.58 -7.49
N GLU A 97 15.87 -20.69 -6.80
CA GLU A 97 16.90 -20.86 -5.76
C GLU A 97 18.29 -20.39 -6.22
N THR A 98 18.55 -20.41 -7.53
CA THR A 98 19.82 -19.96 -8.14
C THR A 98 20.01 -18.44 -8.08
N THR A 99 18.94 -17.63 -8.01
CA THR A 99 19.04 -16.17 -7.93
C THR A 99 19.30 -15.69 -6.50
N ALA A 100 18.82 -16.42 -5.50
CA ALA A 100 19.06 -16.14 -4.08
C ALA A 100 20.55 -16.20 -3.72
N THR A 101 21.30 -17.17 -4.25
CA THR A 101 22.74 -17.33 -3.99
C THR A 101 23.59 -16.24 -4.62
N LEU A 102 23.21 -15.76 -5.81
CA LEU A 102 23.86 -14.62 -6.47
C LEU A 102 23.52 -13.29 -5.78
N MET A 103 22.33 -13.19 -5.18
CA MET A 103 21.92 -12.03 -4.39
C MET A 103 22.61 -11.96 -3.05
N GLU A 104 22.81 -13.08 -2.33
CA GLU A 104 23.54 -13.09 -1.06
C GLU A 104 24.99 -12.62 -1.26
N ALA A 105 25.63 -13.04 -2.35
CA ALA A 105 26.95 -12.55 -2.76
C ALA A 105 26.94 -11.05 -3.10
N ALA A 106 25.87 -10.55 -3.73
CA ALA A 106 25.73 -9.14 -4.05
C ALA A 106 25.26 -8.27 -2.86
N LYS A 107 24.69 -8.88 -1.81
CA LYS A 107 24.30 -8.25 -0.55
C LYS A 107 25.55 -7.86 0.25
N ILE A 108 26.59 -8.69 0.17
CA ILE A 108 27.91 -8.44 0.74
C ILE A 108 28.61 -7.23 0.07
N GLU A 109 28.33 -6.96 -1.21
CA GLU A 109 28.90 -5.83 -1.95
C GLU A 109 28.05 -4.54 -1.91
N ARG A 110 26.72 -4.64 -1.76
CA ARG A 110 25.78 -3.49 -1.90
C ARG A 110 25.30 -2.83 -0.61
N GLY A 111 25.54 -3.42 0.56
CA GLY A 111 25.01 -2.89 1.83
C GLY A 111 23.52 -3.17 2.02
N GLU A 112 22.86 -2.38 2.88
CA GLU A 112 21.44 -2.57 3.23
C GLU A 112 20.51 -2.38 2.02
N SER A 113 19.58 -3.30 1.81
CA SER A 113 18.54 -3.18 0.78
C SER A 113 17.59 -2.01 1.08
N PRO A 114 16.89 -1.45 0.07
CA PRO A 114 15.93 -0.37 0.28
C PRO A 114 14.85 -0.69 1.34
N MET A 115 14.40 -1.95 1.40
CA MET A 115 13.46 -2.39 2.43
C MET A 115 14.09 -2.47 3.82
N GLU A 116 15.35 -2.89 3.94
CA GLU A 116 16.08 -2.89 5.21
C GLU A 116 16.27 -1.45 5.71
N GLN A 117 16.61 -0.50 4.84
CA GLN A 117 16.70 0.92 5.18
C GLN A 117 15.35 1.49 5.64
N MET A 118 14.27 1.19 4.90
CA MET A 118 12.89 1.56 5.29
C MET A 118 12.53 0.97 6.66
N THR A 119 12.88 -0.29 6.89
CA THR A 119 12.63 -0.99 8.16
C THR A 119 13.39 -0.34 9.31
N SER A 120 14.68 -0.06 9.13
CA SER A 120 15.51 0.64 10.11
C SER A 120 14.94 2.02 10.44
N SER A 121 14.41 2.74 9.46
CA SER A 121 13.72 4.03 9.65
C SER A 121 12.44 3.87 10.48
N ILE A 122 11.57 2.91 10.15
CA ILE A 122 10.34 2.62 10.90
C ILE A 122 10.67 2.27 12.36
N VAL A 123 11.59 1.34 12.56
CA VAL A 123 12.04 0.87 13.88
C VAL A 123 12.64 2.02 14.70
N SER A 124 13.42 2.90 14.06
CA SER A 124 13.98 4.09 14.72
C SER A 124 12.89 5.09 15.12
N LYS A 125 11.87 5.29 14.28
CA LYS A 125 10.72 6.14 14.62
C LYS A 125 9.94 5.57 15.80
N ILE A 126 9.68 4.27 15.84
CA ILE A 126 9.02 3.62 16.99
C ILE A 126 9.79 3.90 18.28
N ARG A 127 11.11 3.73 18.25
CA ARG A 127 11.94 3.91 19.44
C ARG A 127 12.11 5.36 19.88
N TYR A 128 12.45 6.26 18.96
CA TYR A 128 12.91 7.61 19.32
C TYR A 128 11.80 8.65 19.23
N VAL A 129 10.85 8.45 18.32
CA VAL A 129 9.75 9.39 18.07
C VAL A 129 8.52 9.01 18.89
N ALA A 130 8.01 7.79 18.70
CA ALA A 130 6.87 7.30 19.48
C ALA A 130 7.25 6.96 20.93
N ARG A 131 8.53 6.67 21.17
CA ARG A 131 9.08 6.28 22.50
C ARG A 131 8.35 5.07 23.10
N ASP A 132 7.92 4.16 22.23
CA ASP A 132 7.26 2.92 22.62
C ASP A 132 8.27 1.78 22.68
N GLU A 133 8.89 1.61 23.86
CA GLU A 133 9.89 0.56 24.08
C GLU A 133 9.28 -0.85 24.06
N ALA A 134 7.99 -0.98 24.39
CA ALA A 134 7.30 -2.27 24.36
C ALA A 134 7.09 -2.73 22.92
N LEU A 135 6.58 -1.86 22.06
CA LEU A 135 6.43 -2.13 20.63
C LEU A 135 7.79 -2.35 19.96
N PHE A 136 8.78 -1.50 20.26
CA PHE A 136 10.14 -1.66 19.72
C PHE A 136 10.72 -3.04 20.06
N SER A 137 10.61 -3.47 21.33
CA SER A 137 11.07 -4.78 21.76
C SER A 137 10.31 -5.89 21.03
N HIS A 138 8.98 -5.80 20.96
CA HIS A 138 8.14 -6.79 20.29
C HIS A 138 8.53 -6.98 18.81
N VAL A 139 8.71 -5.88 18.10
CA VAL A 139 9.15 -5.84 16.69
C VAL A 139 10.48 -6.58 16.49
N LEU A 140 11.42 -6.45 17.43
CA LEU A 140 12.73 -7.10 17.35
C LEU A 140 12.76 -8.56 17.84
N TYR A 141 11.88 -8.94 18.76
CA TYR A 141 11.83 -10.31 19.32
C TYR A 141 10.98 -11.29 18.53
N MET A 142 10.31 -10.83 17.47
CA MET A 142 9.56 -11.72 16.59
C MET A 142 10.45 -12.77 15.90
N PRO A 143 9.94 -13.98 15.63
CA PRO A 143 10.71 -15.07 15.03
C PRO A 143 11.06 -14.84 13.55
N VAL A 144 10.54 -13.76 12.96
CA VAL A 144 10.71 -13.41 11.55
C VAL A 144 11.36 -12.03 11.46
N PRO A 145 12.35 -11.83 10.57
CA PRO A 145 12.99 -10.54 10.38
C PRO A 145 12.00 -9.39 10.09
N PRO A 146 12.19 -8.21 10.71
CA PRO A 146 11.30 -7.06 10.56
C PRO A 146 10.91 -6.67 9.14
N GLN A 147 11.88 -6.70 8.24
CA GLN A 147 11.71 -6.35 6.83
C GLN A 147 10.66 -7.22 6.12
N LEU A 148 10.44 -8.47 6.55
CA LEU A 148 9.52 -9.36 5.86
C LEU A 148 8.05 -9.04 6.16
N TYR A 149 7.70 -8.81 7.44
CA TYR A 149 6.32 -8.45 7.78
C TYR A 149 6.03 -6.98 7.44
N PHE A 150 6.98 -6.06 7.61
CA PHE A 150 6.79 -4.69 7.13
C PHE A 150 6.63 -4.64 5.62
N ALA A 151 7.39 -5.42 4.83
CA ALA A 151 7.18 -5.46 3.39
C ALA A 151 5.77 -5.94 3.04
N LYS A 152 5.24 -6.96 3.73
CA LYS A 152 3.86 -7.43 3.51
C LYS A 152 2.84 -6.31 3.77
N TRP A 153 2.94 -5.66 4.93
CA TRP A 153 1.99 -4.62 5.33
C TRP A 153 2.09 -3.37 4.47
N VAL A 154 3.30 -2.90 4.18
CA VAL A 154 3.56 -1.69 3.39
C VAL A 154 3.17 -1.88 1.92
N ARG A 155 3.48 -3.03 1.29
CA ARG A 155 3.13 -3.28 -0.13
C ARG A 155 1.66 -3.09 -0.43
N LEU A 156 0.80 -3.47 0.52
CA LEU A 156 -0.65 -3.38 0.38
C LEU A 156 -1.23 -2.20 1.16
N MET A 157 -0.38 -1.29 1.65
CA MET A 157 -0.78 -0.12 2.46
C MET A 157 -1.77 -0.50 3.57
N PHE A 158 -1.47 -1.60 4.27
CA PHE A 158 -2.30 -2.18 5.34
C PHE A 158 -3.73 -2.56 4.92
N GLY A 159 -4.04 -2.58 3.62
CA GLY A 159 -5.40 -2.82 3.13
C GLY A 159 -6.00 -4.18 3.49
N ARG A 160 -5.16 -5.16 3.85
CA ARG A 160 -5.61 -6.49 4.31
C ARG A 160 -5.75 -6.62 5.83
N GLU A 161 -5.30 -5.62 6.60
CA GLU A 161 -5.26 -5.66 8.06
C GLU A 161 -6.41 -4.84 8.70
N MET A 162 -7.32 -4.29 7.89
CA MET A 162 -8.42 -3.42 8.35
C MET A 162 -9.78 -4.16 8.40
N ALA A 163 -10.50 -4.07 9.53
CA ALA A 163 -11.71 -4.89 9.77
C ALA A 163 -12.95 -4.32 9.12
N GLY A 164 -13.09 -3.00 9.12
CA GLY A 164 -14.21 -2.30 8.50
C GLY A 164 -14.15 -2.28 6.98
N GLY A 165 -13.36 -3.17 6.36
CA GLY A 165 -13.22 -3.31 4.94
C GLY A 165 -12.79 -2.00 4.28
N MET A 166 -13.33 -1.73 3.09
CA MET A 166 -12.89 -0.62 2.25
C MET A 166 -12.98 0.75 2.95
N LYS A 167 -13.99 1.00 3.78
CA LYS A 167 -14.19 2.31 4.40
C LYS A 167 -13.02 2.69 5.32
N ASP A 168 -12.54 1.73 6.10
CA ASP A 168 -11.44 1.98 7.01
C ASP A 168 -10.09 1.95 6.29
N VAL A 169 -9.95 1.14 5.25
CA VAL A 169 -8.77 1.23 4.36
C VAL A 169 -8.65 2.64 3.77
N MET A 170 -9.75 3.21 3.25
CA MET A 170 -9.71 4.55 2.64
C MET A 170 -9.34 5.64 3.65
N ARG A 171 -9.92 5.61 4.85
CA ARG A 171 -9.58 6.56 5.92
C ARG A 171 -8.11 6.47 6.33
N LEU A 172 -7.55 5.26 6.36
CA LEU A 172 -6.15 5.06 6.69
C LEU A 172 -5.26 5.64 5.58
N TRP A 173 -5.68 5.46 4.32
CA TRP A 173 -4.98 6.01 3.18
C TRP A 173 -5.04 7.54 3.15
N ASP A 174 -6.17 8.15 3.50
CA ASP A 174 -6.29 9.60 3.65
C ASP A 174 -5.26 10.11 4.66
N ALA A 175 -5.13 9.46 5.82
CA ALA A 175 -4.13 9.82 6.82
C ALA A 175 -2.68 9.64 6.30
N PHE A 176 -2.42 8.59 5.52
CA PHE A 176 -1.11 8.40 4.88
C PHE A 176 -0.81 9.49 3.85
N PHE A 177 -1.79 9.88 3.04
CA PHE A 177 -1.62 10.93 2.03
C PHE A 177 -1.47 12.30 2.67
N ASP A 178 -2.23 12.61 3.71
CA ASP A 178 -2.09 13.86 4.48
C ASP A 178 -0.70 13.94 5.13
N LEU A 179 -0.21 12.85 5.71
CA LEU A 179 1.14 12.79 6.26
C LEU A 179 2.20 12.93 5.16
N ALA A 180 2.05 12.25 4.02
CA ALA A 180 2.99 12.33 2.92
C ALA A 180 3.03 13.75 2.32
N TRP A 181 1.87 14.39 2.21
CA TRP A 181 1.74 15.79 1.81
C TRP A 181 2.40 16.72 2.82
N ALA A 182 2.11 16.54 4.12
CA ALA A 182 2.74 17.32 5.18
C ALA A 182 4.26 17.13 5.18
N ALA A 183 4.76 15.91 4.98
CA ALA A 183 6.18 15.62 4.88
C ALA A 183 6.82 16.23 3.62
N SER A 184 6.14 16.27 2.47
CA SER A 184 6.67 16.94 1.28
C SER A 184 6.65 18.47 1.43
N ALA A 185 5.64 19.01 2.11
CA ALA A 185 5.56 20.43 2.46
C ALA A 185 6.64 20.81 3.50
N LEU A 186 6.93 19.90 4.44
CA LEU A 186 8.01 19.99 5.41
C LEU A 186 9.36 19.51 4.86
N ASP A 187 9.50 19.05 3.62
CA ASP A 187 10.83 18.88 3.00
C ASP A 187 11.46 20.27 2.72
N ASN A 188 10.69 21.35 2.96
CA ASN A 188 11.21 22.68 3.22
C ASN A 188 11.55 22.97 4.70
N GLN A 189 11.01 22.25 5.70
CA GLN A 189 11.41 22.21 7.13
C GLN A 189 10.94 20.95 7.93
N THR A 190 11.76 19.90 8.03
CA THR A 190 11.80 18.83 9.08
C THR A 190 10.53 18.04 9.50
N GLU A 191 10.55 16.74 9.18
CA GLU A 191 10.09 15.54 9.94
C GLU A 191 8.77 15.59 10.76
N VAL A 192 7.73 14.88 10.28
CA VAL A 192 6.49 14.60 11.03
C VAL A 192 6.46 13.16 11.57
N SER A 193 6.18 13.06 12.86
CA SER A 193 5.86 11.85 13.63
C SER A 193 4.52 11.25 13.21
N THR A 194 4.48 9.94 13.00
CA THR A 194 3.23 9.17 13.02
C THR A 194 3.38 8.06 14.04
N SER A 195 2.68 8.24 15.15
CA SER A 195 2.53 7.26 16.22
C SER A 195 1.45 6.29 15.81
N MET A 196 1.78 5.01 15.59
CA MET A 196 0.78 3.98 15.33
C MET A 196 0.59 3.17 16.62
N ALA A 197 -0.59 3.32 17.23
CA ALA A 197 -1.02 2.54 18.38
C ALA A 197 -1.37 1.11 17.92
N LEU A 198 -0.45 0.17 18.11
CA LEU A 198 -0.75 -1.26 17.99
C LEU A 198 -0.88 -1.84 19.40
N MET A 199 -2.10 -2.24 19.74
CA MET A 199 -2.42 -2.96 20.97
C MET A 199 -1.72 -4.32 21.00
N ASN A 200 -1.34 -4.69 22.23
CA ASN A 200 -0.77 -5.96 22.68
C ASN A 200 -1.46 -7.21 22.10
N PRO A 201 -0.70 -8.16 21.53
CA PRO A 201 -1.07 -9.57 21.63
C PRO A 201 0.05 -10.42 22.25
N ASP A 202 -0.39 -11.46 22.95
CA ASP A 202 0.36 -12.43 23.76
C ASP A 202 1.54 -13.06 22.98
N PRO A 203 2.75 -13.21 23.55
CA PRO A 203 3.97 -13.69 22.85
C PRO A 203 3.94 -15.11 22.27
N ASN A 204 2.86 -15.88 22.40
CA ASN A 204 2.81 -17.30 22.08
C ASN A 204 1.98 -17.69 20.84
N GLU A 205 1.47 -16.73 20.06
CA GLU A 205 0.73 -17.03 18.83
C GLU A 205 1.52 -16.55 17.61
N GLY A 206 2.20 -17.50 16.96
CA GLY A 206 3.22 -17.26 15.94
C GLY A 206 2.73 -16.72 14.60
N ILE A 207 3.52 -16.95 13.54
CA ILE A 207 3.37 -16.47 12.15
C ILE A 207 1.91 -16.42 11.63
N GLY A 208 1.02 -17.30 12.08
CA GLY A 208 -0.40 -17.27 11.74
C GLY A 208 -1.17 -16.03 12.24
N TYR A 209 -0.83 -15.47 13.40
CA TYR A 209 -1.43 -14.25 13.95
C TYR A 209 -0.84 -12.97 13.32
N LEU A 210 0.45 -12.97 12.97
CA LEU A 210 1.07 -11.87 12.23
C LEU A 210 0.63 -11.86 10.74
N MET A 211 0.32 -13.04 10.21
CA MET A 211 -0.20 -13.19 8.85
C MET A 211 -1.71 -12.93 8.75
N ASN A 212 -2.42 -12.99 9.87
CA ASN A 212 -3.85 -12.69 10.01
C ASN A 212 -4.06 -11.80 11.24
N TYR A 213 -3.40 -10.63 11.26
CA TYR A 213 -3.53 -9.74 12.42
C TYR A 213 -5.02 -9.44 12.61
N PRO A 214 -5.55 -9.52 13.85
CA PRO A 214 -6.95 -9.24 14.09
C PRO A 214 -7.22 -7.85 13.54
N PRO A 215 -8.17 -7.74 12.63
CA PRO A 215 -8.22 -6.58 11.79
C PRO A 215 -8.61 -5.38 12.67
N VAL A 216 -8.00 -4.21 12.43
CA VAL A 216 -8.16 -3.07 13.36
C VAL A 216 -9.63 -2.65 13.40
N GLU A 217 -10.26 -2.79 14.57
CA GLU A 217 -11.70 -2.57 14.77
C GLU A 217 -12.06 -1.08 14.88
N ASP A 218 -11.13 -0.23 15.34
CA ASP A 218 -11.36 1.21 15.48
C ASP A 218 -10.21 2.03 14.88
N ILE A 219 -10.45 2.53 13.67
CA ILE A 219 -9.53 3.43 12.97
C ILE A 219 -9.36 4.79 13.66
N GLY A 220 -10.30 5.22 14.50
CA GLY A 220 -10.20 6.49 15.24
C GLY A 220 -9.12 6.50 16.32
N LEU A 221 -8.52 5.33 16.61
CA LEU A 221 -7.35 5.22 17.48
C LEU A 221 -6.02 5.34 16.71
N LEU A 222 -6.05 5.27 15.38
CA LEU A 222 -4.87 5.31 14.49
C LEU A 222 -4.69 6.62 13.72
N VAL A 223 -5.80 7.33 13.46
CA VAL A 223 -5.86 8.62 12.75
C VAL A 223 -6.10 9.73 13.76
#